data_AF-A0A3S4JQD7-F1
#
_entry.id   AF-A0A3S4JQD7-F1
#
_cell.length_a   1.000
_cell.length_b   1.000
_cell.length_c   1.000
_cell.angle_alpha   90.00
_cell.angle_beta   90.00
_cell.angle_gamma   90.00
#
_symmetry.space_group_name_H-M   'P 1'
#
loop_
_entity.id
_entity.type
_entity.pdbx_description
1 polymer ?
#
loop_
_entity_poly.entity_id
_entity_poly.type
_entity_poly.pdbx_seq_one_letter_code
_entity_poly.pdbx_strand_id
1 'polypeptide(L)'
;MDQETTKYKLEIPYLGSLILTHSLDKQVPALKSFPKEDRPNSTIIFWSFRVMAGLGMLMILLGVVSAWLRWRGRLYQSRPFLWFALLMGPSGLLALLAGWFTTEIGRQPWVVYGVQRTRDAVSAHGDMHMTFSLLAFLLVYCSVFGIGYVYLMRLIKKGPEQHDDEPGAGTPARPLSAVQDPLNSPQGRN
;
A
#
# COMPACT_ATOMS: atom_id res chain seq x y z
N MET A 1 31.52 -2.23 -9.36
CA MET A 1 30.60 -1.19 -8.82
C MET A 1 31.26 0.15 -9.13
N ASP A 2 31.31 0.56 -10.40
CA ASP A 2 32.30 1.56 -10.88
C ASP A 2 31.72 2.75 -11.65
N GLN A 3 30.43 3.06 -11.48
CA GLN A 3 29.88 4.28 -12.07
C GLN A 3 29.21 5.13 -10.99
N GLU A 4 30.00 6.07 -10.47
CA GLU A 4 29.65 7.09 -9.47
C GLU A 4 28.79 8.23 -10.07
N THR A 5 27.84 7.90 -10.96
CA THR A 5 26.89 8.87 -11.53
C THR A 5 25.49 8.28 -11.61
N THR A 6 24.52 8.97 -11.01
CA THR A 6 23.10 8.65 -11.14
C THR A 6 22.63 9.07 -12.54
N LYS A 7 22.53 8.10 -13.46
CA LYS A 7 22.20 8.34 -14.88
C LYS A 7 20.80 8.91 -15.15
N TYR A 8 19.93 8.93 -14.14
CA TYR A 8 18.55 9.45 -14.23
C TYR A 8 18.31 10.60 -13.23
N LYS A 9 19.22 11.58 -13.20
CA LYS A 9 19.04 12.83 -12.44
C LYS A 9 17.97 13.71 -13.12
N LEU A 10 16.71 13.54 -12.72
CA LEU A 10 15.76 14.63 -12.77
C LEU A 10 15.81 15.32 -11.40
N GLU A 11 16.70 16.30 -11.28
CA GLU A 11 16.83 17.17 -10.11
C GLU A 11 15.81 18.29 -10.26
N ILE A 12 14.88 18.42 -9.31
CA ILE A 12 14.19 19.70 -9.09
C ILE A 12 15.08 20.43 -8.08
N PRO A 13 15.86 21.43 -8.51
CA PRO A 13 16.74 22.14 -7.60
C PRO A 13 15.92 22.83 -6.50
N TYR A 14 16.48 22.94 -5.29
CA TYR A 14 15.94 23.68 -4.13
C TYR A 14 14.74 23.10 -3.35
N LEU A 15 13.97 22.12 -3.86
CA LEU A 15 12.88 21.49 -3.06
C LEU A 15 13.42 20.76 -1.82
N GLY A 16 14.59 20.12 -1.94
CA GLY A 16 15.23 19.41 -0.83
C GLY A 16 15.75 20.34 0.27
N SER A 17 16.42 21.45 -0.06
CA SER A 17 16.97 22.38 0.95
C SER A 17 15.89 23.25 1.60
N LEU A 18 14.82 23.58 0.88
CA LEU A 18 13.69 24.33 1.41
C LEU A 18 12.89 23.54 2.45
N ILE A 19 12.68 22.24 2.23
CA ILE A 19 11.92 21.36 3.15
C ILE A 19 12.80 20.86 4.31
N LEU A 20 14.05 20.46 4.07
CA LEU A 20 14.89 19.85 5.10
C LEU A 20 15.67 20.86 5.94
N THR A 21 16.02 22.02 5.37
CA THR A 21 16.95 22.97 5.99
C THR A 21 16.34 24.36 6.19
N HIS A 22 15.09 24.58 5.76
CA HIS A 22 14.39 25.87 5.81
C HIS A 22 15.24 27.04 5.31
N SER A 23 16.17 26.78 4.38
CA SER A 23 17.11 27.75 3.85
C SER A 23 17.45 27.37 2.42
N LEU A 24 17.45 28.35 1.52
CA LEU A 24 17.73 28.14 0.09
C LEU A 24 19.17 27.65 -0.16
N ASP A 25 20.10 27.92 0.76
CA ASP A 25 21.55 27.80 0.53
C ASP A 25 22.27 26.64 1.25
N LYS A 26 21.64 25.94 2.21
CA LYS A 26 22.31 24.82 2.89
C LYS A 26 22.20 23.53 2.07
N GLN A 27 23.29 23.17 1.42
CA GLN A 27 23.44 21.86 0.78
C GLN A 27 23.47 20.75 1.84
N VAL A 28 22.58 19.76 1.67
CA VAL A 28 22.65 18.51 2.42
C VAL A 28 24.00 17.85 2.13
N PRO A 29 24.77 17.42 3.14
CA PRO A 29 26.08 16.81 2.94
C PRO A 29 25.98 15.66 1.94
N ALA A 30 26.77 15.76 0.87
CA ALA A 30 26.76 14.78 -0.21
C ALA A 30 27.18 13.41 0.33
N LEU A 31 26.56 12.33 -0.17
CA LEU A 31 26.88 10.92 0.16
C LEU A 31 28.39 10.58 0.11
N LYS A 32 29.19 11.41 -0.57
CA LYS A 32 30.65 11.31 -0.67
C LYS A 32 31.40 11.63 0.62
N SER A 33 30.80 12.30 1.60
CA SER A 33 31.46 12.62 2.89
C SER A 33 31.53 11.44 3.86
N PHE A 34 30.81 10.35 3.60
CA PHE A 34 30.80 9.15 4.44
C PHE A 34 31.73 8.07 3.88
N PRO A 35 32.41 7.24 4.71
CA PRO A 35 33.22 6.11 4.24
C PRO A 35 32.42 5.19 3.31
N LYS A 36 33.04 4.64 2.24
CA LYS A 36 32.35 3.76 1.27
C LYS A 36 31.66 2.56 1.93
N GLU A 37 32.17 2.12 3.08
CA GLU A 37 31.73 0.97 3.86
C GLU A 37 30.41 1.19 4.62
N ASP A 38 30.09 2.46 4.91
CA ASP A 38 28.89 2.85 5.66
C ASP A 38 27.78 3.37 4.74
N ARG A 39 27.98 3.31 3.41
CA ARG A 39 27.01 3.79 2.43
C ARG A 39 25.99 2.70 2.11
N PRO A 40 24.69 2.94 2.30
CA PRO A 40 23.67 2.03 1.82
C PRO A 40 23.61 2.04 0.28
N ASN A 41 22.88 1.08 -0.30
CA ASN A 41 22.68 1.01 -1.74
C ASN A 41 21.85 2.21 -2.24
N SER A 42 22.55 3.27 -2.65
CA SER A 42 21.97 4.54 -3.06
C SER A 42 21.06 4.44 -4.28
N THR A 43 21.29 3.46 -5.16
CA THR A 43 20.49 3.28 -6.37
C THR A 43 19.08 2.80 -6.02
N ILE A 44 18.96 1.84 -5.10
CA ILE A 44 17.65 1.33 -4.69
C ILE A 44 16.88 2.42 -3.96
N ILE A 45 17.53 3.12 -3.02
CA ILE A 45 16.91 4.21 -2.26
C ILE A 45 16.43 5.32 -3.20
N PHE A 46 17.23 5.71 -4.19
CA PHE A 46 16.87 6.73 -5.16
C PHE A 46 15.59 6.38 -5.92
N TRP A 47 15.44 5.14 -6.37
CA TRP A 47 14.25 4.70 -7.09
C TRP A 47 13.05 4.49 -6.18
N SER A 48 13.23 3.84 -5.03
CA SER A 48 12.16 3.63 -4.04
C SER A 48 11.57 4.95 -3.56
N PHE A 49 12.40 5.95 -3.27
CA PHE A 49 11.95 7.29 -2.88
C PHE A 49 11.09 7.95 -3.98
N ARG A 50 11.52 7.86 -5.23
CA ARG A 50 10.79 8.46 -6.37
C ARG A 50 9.47 7.76 -6.65
N VAL A 51 9.42 6.44 -6.51
CA VAL A 51 8.17 5.68 -6.63
C VAL A 51 7.22 6.08 -5.50
N MET A 52 7.68 6.14 -4.25
CA MET A 52 6.88 6.58 -3.11
C MET A 52 6.35 8.01 -3.30
N ALA A 53 7.22 8.98 -3.58
CA ALA A 53 6.84 10.37 -3.74
C ALA A 53 5.95 10.58 -4.98
N GLY A 54 6.24 9.89 -6.08
CA GLY A 54 5.46 9.94 -7.32
C GLY A 54 4.04 9.41 -7.11
N LEU A 55 3.89 8.24 -6.50
CA LEU A 55 2.57 7.68 -6.17
C LEU A 55 1.82 8.55 -5.16
N GLY A 56 2.51 9.09 -4.15
CA GLY A 56 1.91 10.02 -3.18
C GLY A 56 1.36 11.28 -3.84
N MET A 57 2.12 11.89 -4.76
CA MET A 57 1.66 13.05 -5.51
C MET A 57 0.48 12.72 -6.43
N LEU A 58 0.49 11.54 -7.08
CA LEU A 58 -0.63 11.07 -7.89
C LEU A 58 -1.90 10.85 -7.06
N MET A 59 -1.78 10.36 -5.82
CA MET A 59 -2.91 10.19 -4.90
C MET A 59 -3.50 11.55 -4.48
N ILE A 60 -2.66 12.55 -4.20
CA ILE A 60 -3.12 13.92 -3.91
C ILE A 60 -3.84 14.49 -5.13
N LEU A 61 -3.27 14.35 -6.32
CA LEU A 61 -3.88 14.81 -7.56
C LEU A 61 -5.23 14.13 -7.80
N LEU A 62 -5.34 12.83 -7.57
CA LEU A 62 -6.61 12.10 -7.63
C LEU A 62 -7.63 12.70 -6.66
N GLY A 63 -7.23 12.99 -5.42
CA GLY A 63 -8.08 13.63 -4.41
C GLY A 63 -8.59 14.99 -4.86
N VAL A 64 -7.71 15.87 -5.34
CA VAL A 64 -8.06 17.22 -5.81
C VAL A 64 -8.97 17.18 -7.04
N VAL A 65 -8.63 16.35 -8.02
CA VAL A 65 -9.45 16.18 -9.24
C VAL A 65 -10.81 15.59 -8.88
N SER A 66 -10.88 14.64 -7.95
CA SER A 66 -12.14 14.06 -7.50
C SER A 66 -13.05 15.11 -6.84
N ALA A 67 -12.50 15.96 -5.97
CA ALA A 67 -13.24 17.05 -5.34
C ALA A 67 -13.73 18.07 -6.37
N TRP A 68 -12.90 18.42 -7.34
CA TRP A 68 -13.27 19.35 -8.41
C TRP A 68 -14.36 18.80 -9.33
N LEU A 69 -14.26 17.53 -9.74
CA LEU A 69 -15.30 16.84 -10.53
C LEU A 69 -16.60 16.66 -9.74
N ARG A 70 -16.50 16.43 -8.42
CA ARG A 70 -17.65 16.36 -7.52
C ARG A 70 -18.37 17.70 -7.46
N TRP A 71 -17.64 18.80 -7.33
CA TRP A 71 -18.22 20.14 -7.33
C TRP A 71 -18.91 20.50 -8.65
N ARG A 72 -18.39 20.04 -9.78
CA ARG A 72 -19.02 20.20 -11.11
C ARG A 72 -20.12 19.17 -11.42
N GLY A 73 -20.44 18.26 -10.50
CA GLY A 73 -21.45 17.20 -10.70
C GLY A 73 -21.10 16.16 -11.77
N ARG A 74 -19.85 16.11 -12.26
CA ARG A 74 -19.42 15.21 -13.35
C ARG A 74 -18.58 14.01 -12.91
N LEU A 75 -18.53 13.76 -11.59
CA LEU A 75 -17.70 12.70 -11.00
C LEU A 75 -17.97 11.32 -11.61
N TYR A 76 -19.24 10.94 -11.74
CA TYR A 76 -19.64 9.62 -12.24
C TYR A 76 -19.74 9.55 -13.77
N GLN A 77 -19.67 10.67 -14.47
CA GLN A 77 -19.78 10.73 -15.93
C GLN A 77 -18.42 10.57 -16.62
N SER A 78 -17.33 10.87 -15.91
CA SER A 78 -15.99 10.90 -16.47
C SER A 78 -15.33 9.52 -16.44
N ARG A 79 -15.61 8.70 -17.47
CA ARG A 79 -14.97 7.38 -17.69
C ARG A 79 -13.45 7.36 -17.51
N PRO A 80 -12.65 8.32 -18.03
CA PRO A 80 -11.19 8.29 -17.83
C PRO A 80 -10.80 8.48 -16.36
N PHE A 81 -11.54 9.30 -15.61
CA PHE A 81 -11.30 9.52 -14.19
C PHE A 81 -11.61 8.26 -13.36
N LEU A 82 -12.70 7.55 -13.68
CA LEU A 82 -13.06 6.31 -13.01
C LEU A 82 -12.02 5.20 -13.25
N TRP A 83 -11.50 5.08 -14.48
CA TRP A 83 -10.39 4.17 -14.78
C TRP A 83 -9.10 4.53 -14.04
N PHE A 84 -8.78 5.82 -13.97
CA PHE A 84 -7.63 6.29 -13.21
C PHE A 84 -7.78 5.98 -11.71
N ALA A 85 -8.95 6.21 -11.12
CA ALA A 85 -9.25 5.87 -9.73
C ALA A 85 -9.12 4.36 -9.47
N LEU A 86 -9.59 3.52 -10.40
CA LEU A 86 -9.45 2.06 -10.30
C LEU A 86 -7.97 1.64 -10.31
N LEU A 87 -7.16 2.20 -11.20
CA LEU A 87 -5.72 1.91 -11.28
C LEU A 87 -4.95 2.39 -10.04
N MET A 88 -5.45 3.44 -9.37
CA MET A 88 -4.89 3.96 -8.11
C MET A 88 -5.30 3.14 -6.87
N GLY A 89 -6.16 2.12 -7.00
CA GLY A 89 -6.48 1.21 -5.90
C GLY A 89 -5.23 0.57 -5.25
N PRO A 90 -4.37 -0.15 -6.02
CA PRO A 90 -3.16 -0.77 -5.48
C PRO A 90 -2.02 0.22 -5.17
N SER A 91 -2.09 1.48 -5.64
CA SER A 91 -0.97 2.41 -5.52
C SER A 91 -0.63 2.76 -4.07
N GLY A 92 -1.61 2.75 -3.16
CA GLY A 92 -1.39 2.99 -1.73
C GLY A 92 -0.48 1.94 -1.10
N LEU A 93 -0.69 0.66 -1.41
CA LEU A 93 0.16 -0.45 -0.96
C LEU A 93 1.57 -0.31 -1.53
N LEU A 94 1.68 -0.01 -2.83
CA LEU A 94 2.98 0.17 -3.49
C LEU A 94 3.77 1.34 -2.91
N ALA A 95 3.11 2.47 -2.63
CA ALA A 95 3.73 3.63 -2.00
C ALA A 95 4.22 3.31 -0.58
N LEU A 96 3.42 2.56 0.20
CA LEU A 96 3.79 2.11 1.54
C LEU A 96 5.03 1.19 1.49
N LEU A 97 5.04 0.20 0.61
CA LEU A 97 6.20 -0.70 0.44
C LEU A 97 7.44 0.08 0.00
N ALA A 98 7.30 0.99 -0.96
CA ALA A 98 8.40 1.83 -1.43
C ALA A 98 8.97 2.72 -0.30
N GLY A 99 8.12 3.25 0.57
CA GLY A 99 8.54 3.98 1.77
C GLY A 99 9.33 3.11 2.74
N TRP A 100 8.81 1.92 3.05
CA TRP A 100 9.51 0.93 3.88
C TRP A 100 10.88 0.53 3.31
N PHE A 101 10.97 0.29 2.00
CA PHE A 101 12.24 0.01 1.35
C PHE A 101 13.22 1.19 1.49
N THR A 102 12.73 2.42 1.32
CA THR A 102 13.55 3.63 1.43
C THR A 102 14.14 3.77 2.85
N THR A 103 13.33 3.52 3.88
CA THR A 103 13.78 3.64 5.28
C THR A 103 14.66 2.48 5.71
N GLU A 104 14.29 1.24 5.36
CA GLU A 104 15.01 0.05 5.83
C GLU A 104 16.36 -0.12 5.13
N ILE A 105 16.39 0.06 3.80
CA ILE A 105 17.64 0.01 3.03
C ILE A 105 18.49 1.25 3.35
N GLY A 106 17.85 2.41 3.60
CA GLY A 106 18.54 3.64 4.01
C GLY A 106 19.31 3.51 5.32
N ARG A 107 18.89 2.61 6.21
CA ARG A 107 19.55 2.38 7.50
C ARG A 107 20.71 1.39 7.42
N GLN A 108 20.79 0.56 6.38
CA GLN A 108 21.92 -0.36 6.19
C GLN A 108 23.24 0.43 6.11
N PRO A 109 24.36 -0.04 6.70
CA PRO A 109 24.59 -1.36 7.31
C PRO A 109 24.32 -1.43 8.83
N TRP A 110 23.52 -0.51 9.37
CA TRP A 110 23.30 -0.38 10.80
C TRP A 110 21.94 -0.97 11.21
N VAL A 111 21.92 -1.71 12.31
CA VAL A 111 20.68 -2.03 13.02
C VAL A 111 20.37 -0.90 14.00
N VAL A 112 21.36 -0.54 14.80
CA VAL A 112 21.36 0.64 15.67
C VAL A 112 22.56 1.49 15.29
N TYR A 113 22.28 2.71 14.83
CA TYR A 113 23.30 3.62 14.32
C TYR A 113 24.39 3.87 15.36
N GLY A 114 25.66 3.64 14.97
CA GLY A 114 26.82 3.83 15.85
C GLY A 114 27.01 2.76 16.94
N VAL A 115 26.10 1.77 17.06
CA VAL A 115 26.15 0.74 18.11
C VAL A 115 26.31 -0.66 17.53
N GLN A 116 25.48 -1.06 16.57
CA GLN A 116 25.45 -2.43 16.06
C GLN A 116 25.23 -2.49 14.55
N ARG A 117 26.11 -3.21 13.84
CA ARG A 117 26.00 -3.48 12.41
C ARG A 117 25.13 -4.70 12.14
N THR A 118 24.49 -4.74 10.97
CA THR A 118 23.60 -5.84 10.55
C THR A 118 24.30 -7.19 10.54
N ARG A 119 25.59 -7.24 10.17
CA ARG A 119 26.39 -8.46 10.17
C ARG A 119 26.58 -9.07 11.57
N ASP A 120 26.64 -8.22 12.59
CA ASP A 120 26.92 -8.59 13.98
C ASP A 120 25.61 -8.88 14.75
N ALA A 121 24.46 -8.75 14.10
CA ALA A 121 23.14 -8.99 14.67
C ALA A 121 22.55 -10.36 14.27
N VAL A 122 23.24 -11.15 13.44
CA VAL A 122 22.77 -12.46 12.98
C VAL A 122 23.14 -13.53 13.99
N SER A 123 22.16 -14.31 14.46
CA SER A 123 22.39 -15.43 15.37
C SER A 123 23.04 -16.62 14.68
N ALA A 124 23.99 -17.28 15.33
CA ALA A 124 24.68 -18.46 14.82
C ALA A 124 23.78 -19.71 14.81
N HIS A 125 22.93 -19.84 13.80
CA HIS A 125 22.17 -21.05 13.50
C HIS A 125 22.76 -21.73 12.25
N GLY A 126 22.58 -23.05 12.12
CA GLY A 126 22.97 -23.75 10.91
C GLY A 126 22.16 -23.29 9.69
N ASP A 127 22.85 -23.03 8.57
CA ASP A 127 22.27 -22.51 7.32
C ASP A 127 21.06 -23.31 6.81
N MET A 128 21.06 -24.64 7.06
CA MET A 128 19.94 -25.52 6.71
C MET A 128 18.65 -25.20 7.46
N HIS A 129 18.71 -24.96 8.78
CA HIS A 129 17.52 -24.64 9.58
C HIS A 129 16.93 -23.28 9.19
N MET A 130 17.80 -22.30 8.94
CA MET A 130 17.39 -20.97 8.46
C MET A 130 16.64 -21.08 7.12
N THR A 131 17.24 -21.78 6.14
CA THR A 131 16.65 -21.92 4.81
C THR A 131 15.30 -22.65 4.86
N PHE A 132 15.22 -23.74 5.63
CA PHE A 132 13.97 -24.49 5.78
C PHE A 132 12.87 -23.65 6.43
N SER A 133 13.19 -22.92 7.50
CA SER A 133 12.22 -22.03 8.16
C SER A 133 11.75 -20.89 7.24
N LEU A 134 12.67 -20.26 6.49
CA LEU A 134 12.34 -19.21 5.52
C LEU A 134 11.41 -19.74 4.43
N LEU A 135 11.69 -20.93 3.91
CA LEU A 135 10.84 -21.57 2.90
C LEU A 135 9.46 -21.91 3.47
N ALA A 136 9.39 -22.42 4.70
CA ALA A 136 8.12 -22.68 5.38
C ALA A 136 7.30 -21.40 5.55
N PHE A 137 7.92 -20.30 5.99
CA PHE A 137 7.26 -18.99 6.08
C PHE A 137 6.78 -18.49 4.71
N LEU A 138 7.61 -18.61 3.68
CA LEU A 138 7.25 -18.23 2.32
C LEU A 138 6.00 -18.98 1.85
N LEU A 139 5.99 -20.32 2.00
CA LEU A 139 4.87 -21.16 1.60
C LEU A 139 3.59 -20.78 2.33
N VAL A 140 3.64 -20.66 3.66
CA VAL A 140 2.47 -20.29 4.47
C VAL A 140 1.93 -18.92 4.07
N TYR A 141 2.81 -17.92 3.91
CA TYR A 141 2.39 -16.57 3.55
C TYR A 141 1.80 -16.56 2.13
N CYS A 142 2.44 -17.21 1.16
CA CYS A 142 1.90 -17.33 -0.20
C CYS A 142 0.53 -18.01 -0.22
N SER A 143 0.32 -19.07 0.57
CA SER A 143 -0.97 -19.75 0.68
C SER A 143 -2.04 -18.85 1.29
N VAL A 144 -1.76 -18.21 2.43
CA VAL A 144 -2.74 -17.35 3.13
C VAL A 144 -3.09 -16.12 2.29
N PHE A 145 -2.10 -15.38 1.79
CA PHE A 145 -2.33 -14.22 0.94
C PHE A 145 -2.97 -14.60 -0.39
N GLY A 146 -2.60 -15.76 -0.98
CA GLY A 146 -3.19 -16.26 -2.22
C GLY A 146 -4.68 -16.59 -2.07
N ILE A 147 -5.04 -17.35 -1.04
CA ILE A 147 -6.45 -17.68 -0.74
C ILE A 147 -7.24 -16.41 -0.41
N GLY A 148 -6.69 -15.53 0.42
CA GLY A 148 -7.30 -14.25 0.78
C GLY A 148 -7.56 -13.37 -0.44
N TYR A 149 -6.60 -13.28 -1.36
CA TYR A 149 -6.75 -12.53 -2.61
C TYR A 149 -7.86 -13.10 -3.51
N VAL A 150 -7.89 -14.43 -3.69
CA VAL A 150 -8.94 -15.10 -4.46
C VAL A 150 -10.31 -14.88 -3.83
N TYR A 151 -10.40 -14.98 -2.50
CA TYR A 151 -11.64 -14.74 -1.76
C TYR A 151 -12.13 -13.30 -1.91
N LEU A 152 -11.24 -12.32 -1.74
CA LEU A 152 -11.55 -10.90 -1.93
C LEU A 152 -12.03 -10.62 -3.35
N MET A 153 -11.37 -11.19 -4.37
CA MET A 153 -11.78 -11.03 -5.76
C MET A 153 -13.14 -11.68 -6.05
N ARG A 154 -13.45 -12.83 -5.44
CA ARG A 154 -14.78 -13.44 -5.54
C ARG A 154 -15.84 -12.57 -4.88
N LEU A 155 -15.55 -11.98 -3.73
CA LEU A 155 -16.47 -11.09 -3.02
C LEU A 155 -16.74 -9.80 -3.80
N ILE A 156 -15.69 -9.16 -4.35
CA ILE A 156 -15.83 -7.97 -5.19
C ILE A 156 -16.67 -8.28 -6.44
N LYS A 157 -16.49 -9.45 -7.07
CA LYS A 157 -17.26 -9.86 -8.24
C LYS A 157 -18.73 -10.17 -7.94
N LYS A 158 -19.04 -10.67 -6.73
CA LYS A 158 -20.41 -10.92 -6.30
C LYS A 158 -21.24 -9.62 -6.27
N GLY A 159 -20.57 -8.48 -6.05
CA GLY A 159 -21.21 -7.18 -5.93
C GLY A 159 -22.02 -7.07 -4.63
N PRO A 160 -22.46 -5.85 -4.26
CA PRO A 160 -23.45 -5.71 -3.20
C PRO A 160 -24.73 -6.42 -3.64
N GLU A 161 -25.21 -7.39 -2.87
CA GLU A 161 -26.56 -7.89 -3.02
C GLU A 161 -27.49 -6.71 -2.77
N GLN A 162 -28.38 -6.40 -3.73
CA GLN A 162 -29.54 -5.58 -3.45
C GLN A 162 -30.35 -6.36 -2.42
N HIS A 163 -30.20 -6.03 -1.15
CA HIS A 163 -31.33 -6.18 -0.26
C HIS A 163 -32.35 -5.17 -0.77
N ASP A 164 -33.31 -5.67 -1.56
CA ASP A 164 -34.61 -5.05 -1.61
C ASP A 164 -35.14 -5.12 -0.18
N ASP A 165 -34.80 -4.11 0.62
CA ASP A 165 -35.62 -3.71 1.74
C ASP A 165 -36.94 -3.25 1.11
N GLU A 166 -37.78 -4.19 0.68
CA GLU A 166 -39.21 -4.04 0.87
C GLU A 166 -39.33 -3.52 2.31
N PRO A 167 -39.93 -2.35 2.57
CA PRO A 167 -40.13 -1.88 3.91
C PRO A 167 -41.17 -2.80 4.57
N GLY A 168 -40.72 -4.01 4.93
CA GLY A 168 -41.43 -4.95 5.75
C GLY A 168 -41.72 -4.19 7.03
N ALA A 169 -42.99 -4.00 7.30
CA ALA A 169 -43.49 -3.32 8.48
C ALA A 169 -42.98 -4.06 9.74
N GLY A 170 -41.78 -3.71 10.19
CA GLY A 170 -41.08 -4.45 11.22
C GLY A 170 -39.73 -3.82 11.52
N THR A 171 -39.73 -2.80 12.39
CA THR A 171 -38.50 -2.25 12.97
C THR A 171 -37.60 -3.39 13.48
N PRO A 172 -36.28 -3.37 13.23
CA PRO A 172 -35.32 -4.44 13.56
C PRO A 172 -35.15 -4.75 15.07
N ALA A 173 -36.01 -4.20 15.94
CA ALA A 173 -36.02 -4.42 17.38
C ALA A 173 -37.01 -5.52 17.84
N ARG A 174 -37.71 -6.22 16.94
CA ARG A 174 -38.65 -7.30 17.30
C ARG A 174 -38.19 -8.67 16.77
N PRO A 175 -37.67 -9.58 17.62
CA PRO A 175 -37.17 -10.89 17.19
C PRO A 175 -38.26 -11.88 16.71
N LEU A 176 -39.53 -11.48 16.71
CA LEU A 176 -40.68 -12.32 16.32
C LEU A 176 -41.43 -11.80 15.07
N SER A 177 -40.94 -10.78 14.37
CA SER A 177 -41.59 -10.28 13.14
C SER A 177 -41.44 -11.22 11.94
N ALA A 178 -40.52 -12.18 11.98
CA ALA A 178 -40.31 -13.17 10.92
C ALA A 178 -41.32 -14.33 10.92
N VAL A 179 -42.28 -14.35 11.86
CA VAL A 179 -43.34 -15.38 11.93
C VAL A 179 -44.68 -14.76 11.53
N GLN A 180 -44.84 -14.49 10.24
CA GLN A 180 -46.12 -14.11 9.64
C GLN A 180 -46.45 -15.04 8.46
N ASP A 181 -46.11 -16.32 8.56
CA ASP A 181 -46.76 -17.35 7.76
C ASP A 181 -48.07 -17.75 8.47
N PRO A 182 -49.26 -17.44 7.93
CA PRO A 182 -50.51 -17.89 8.53
C PRO A 182 -50.63 -19.41 8.39
N LEU A 183 -50.52 -20.12 9.52
CA LEU A 183 -50.71 -21.57 9.68
C LEU A 183 -52.16 -22.07 9.43
N ASN A 184 -52.92 -21.43 8.53
CA ASN A 184 -54.29 -21.83 8.20
C ASN A 184 -54.52 -21.83 6.68
N SER A 185 -53.90 -22.78 5.99
CA SER A 185 -54.38 -23.25 4.68
C SER A 185 -55.21 -24.54 4.90
N PRO A 186 -56.56 -24.51 4.85
CA PRO A 186 -57.34 -25.73 4.87
C PRO A 186 -57.07 -26.52 3.58
N GLN A 187 -56.63 -27.76 3.77
CA GLN A 187 -56.31 -28.72 2.73
C GLN A 187 -57.59 -29.10 1.96
N GLY A 188 -57.78 -28.49 0.79
CA GLY A 188 -58.92 -28.72 -0.10
C GLY A 188 -58.58 -29.71 -1.22
N ARG A 189 -59.29 -30.85 -1.22
CA ARG A 189 -59.29 -31.91 -2.24
C ARG A 189 -59.90 -31.39 -3.56
N ASN A 190 -59.33 -31.80 -4.69
CA ASN A 190 -60.01 -32.33 -5.89
C ASN A 190 -58.96 -32.87 -6.86
#